data_AF-A0A7R9R2L5-F1
#
_entry.id   AF-A0A7R9R2L5-F1
#
_cell.length_a   1.000
_cell.length_b   1.000
_cell.length_c   1.000
_cell.angle_alpha   90.00
_cell.angle_beta   90.00
_cell.angle_gamma   90.00
#
_symmetry.space_group_name_H-M   'P 1'
#
loop_
_entity.id
_entity.type
_entity.pdbx_description
1 polymer ?
#
loop_
_entity_poly.entity_id
_entity_poly.type
_entity_poly.pdbx_seq_one_letter_code
_entity_poly.pdbx_strand_id
1 'polypeptide(L)'
;CHQKSNLIHPVGWAQVVGHELRATPEYARSSLQKSLSKQFDENDCTWNLFQMPPAISTEHRFKEGMKLEAIDPLNLSTICVATVTKVLRNNYLMIGIDGMMSPNGSDWFCYHATSPCIFPVGFCSLNKLQLTPPRGYKSEFNWFQYLKETKSSAAPVPL
;
A
#
# COMPACT_ATOMS: atom_id res chain seq x y z
N CYS A 1 17.56 -0.32 7.47
CA CYS A 1 16.56 -1.41 7.61
C CYS A 1 17.23 -2.75 7.30
N HIS A 2 16.56 -3.88 7.55
CA HIS A 2 17.06 -5.20 7.13
C HIS A 2 16.99 -5.36 5.59
N GLN A 3 17.90 -6.12 4.98
CA GLN A 3 17.98 -6.32 3.52
C GLN A 3 16.72 -6.93 2.87
N LYS A 4 15.85 -7.58 3.67
CA LYS A 4 14.55 -8.12 3.24
C LYS A 4 13.36 -7.20 3.54
N SER A 5 13.62 -5.94 3.87
CA SER A 5 12.54 -4.99 4.19
C SER A 5 11.70 -4.68 2.95
N ASN A 6 10.39 -4.67 3.10
CA ASN A 6 9.45 -4.28 2.03
C ASN A 6 9.49 -2.77 1.68
N LEU A 7 10.33 -1.99 2.39
CA LEU A 7 10.48 -0.54 2.22
C LEU A 7 11.68 -0.15 1.32
N ILE A 8 12.48 -1.12 0.88
CA ILE A 8 13.61 -0.89 -0.03
C ILE A 8 13.35 -1.59 -1.36
N HIS A 9 13.75 -0.92 -2.45
CA HIS A 9 13.41 -1.32 -3.80
C HIS A 9 14.59 -1.10 -4.76
N PRO A 10 14.67 -1.87 -5.86
CA PRO A 10 15.75 -1.75 -6.84
C PRO A 10 15.67 -0.45 -7.65
N VAL A 11 16.77 -0.11 -8.30
CA VAL A 11 16.85 1.04 -9.22
C VAL A 11 15.78 0.91 -10.31
N GLY A 12 15.01 1.99 -10.48
CA GLY A 12 13.92 2.10 -11.46
C GLY A 12 12.58 1.53 -10.99
N TRP A 13 12.50 0.90 -9.81
CA TRP A 13 11.24 0.35 -9.27
C TRP A 13 10.11 1.37 -9.27
N ALA A 14 10.35 2.58 -8.73
CA ALA A 14 9.31 3.60 -8.60
C ALA A 14 8.69 3.96 -9.96
N GLN A 15 9.53 4.11 -11.00
CA GLN A 15 9.09 4.41 -12.35
C GLN A 15 8.35 3.25 -13.00
N VAL A 16 8.79 2.01 -12.77
CA VAL A 16 8.14 0.80 -13.26
C VAL A 16 6.75 0.66 -12.66
N VAL A 17 6.61 0.80 -11.34
CA VAL A 17 5.34 0.60 -10.64
C VAL A 17 4.41 1.81 -10.71
N GLY A 18 4.94 3.00 -11.02
CA GLY A 18 4.19 4.26 -11.04
C GLY A 18 4.08 4.93 -9.68
N HIS A 19 5.01 4.63 -8.76
CA HIS A 19 5.16 5.32 -7.50
C HIS A 19 5.87 6.66 -7.70
N GLU A 20 5.50 7.68 -6.93
CA GLU A 20 6.16 8.98 -6.97
C GLU A 20 7.65 8.82 -6.60
N LEU A 21 8.53 9.42 -7.40
CA LEU A 21 9.98 9.39 -7.17
C LEU A 21 10.46 10.82 -6.94
N ARG A 22 10.98 11.09 -5.74
CA ARG A 22 11.69 12.33 -5.45
C ARG A 22 13.15 12.17 -5.86
N ALA A 23 13.44 12.51 -7.11
CA ALA A 23 14.79 12.51 -7.68
C ALA A 23 14.90 13.55 -8.80
N THR A 24 16.10 13.74 -9.35
CA THR A 24 16.26 14.57 -10.55
C THR A 24 15.52 13.95 -11.74
N PRO A 25 15.01 14.76 -12.69
CA PRO A 25 14.39 14.24 -13.92
C PRO A 25 15.34 13.32 -14.71
N GLU A 26 16.64 13.59 -14.66
CA GLU A 26 17.69 12.82 -15.31
C GLU A 26 17.78 11.42 -14.71
N TYR A 27 17.80 11.32 -13.38
CA TYR A 27 17.80 10.03 -12.69
C TYR A 27 16.50 9.26 -12.92
N ALA A 28 15.35 9.93 -12.88
CA ALA A 28 14.06 9.30 -13.16
C ALA A 28 14.03 8.66 -14.57
N ARG A 29 14.46 9.39 -15.60
CA ARG A 29 14.58 8.86 -16.97
C ARG A 29 15.58 7.70 -17.05
N SER A 30 16.79 7.89 -16.51
CA SER A 30 17.86 6.90 -16.55
C SER A 30 17.47 5.61 -15.84
N SER A 31 16.93 5.69 -14.63
CA SER A 31 16.53 4.52 -13.83
C SER A 31 15.42 3.69 -14.50
N LEU A 32 14.46 4.34 -15.17
CA LEU A 32 13.47 3.65 -15.99
C LEU A 32 14.13 2.94 -17.19
N GLN A 33 14.99 3.64 -17.92
CA GLN A 33 15.70 3.07 -19.06
C GLN A 33 16.51 1.84 -18.67
N LYS A 34 17.27 1.90 -17.57
CA LYS A 34 18.03 0.77 -17.02
C LYS A 34 17.15 -0.42 -16.68
N SER A 35 15.98 -0.19 -16.09
CA SER A 35 15.02 -1.26 -15.80
C SER A 35 14.45 -1.91 -17.07
N LEU A 36 14.20 -1.13 -18.12
CA LEU A 36 13.68 -1.63 -19.40
C LEU A 36 14.74 -2.39 -20.20
N SER A 37 15.97 -1.88 -20.25
CA SER A 37 17.08 -2.51 -20.97
C SER A 37 17.76 -3.64 -20.19
N LYS A 38 17.49 -3.74 -18.87
CA LYS A 38 18.19 -4.61 -17.92
C LYS A 38 19.71 -4.37 -17.90
N GLN A 39 20.14 -3.16 -18.23
CA GLN A 39 21.54 -2.73 -18.15
C GLN A 39 21.68 -1.77 -16.97
N PHE A 40 22.51 -2.15 -16.02
CA PHE A 40 22.71 -1.43 -14.76
C PHE A 40 24.18 -1.11 -14.57
N ASP A 41 24.46 -0.03 -13.85
CA ASP A 41 25.83 0.34 -13.48
C ASP A 41 26.33 -0.54 -12.33
N GLU A 42 27.64 -0.60 -12.13
CA GLU A 42 28.28 -1.43 -11.09
C GLU A 42 27.72 -1.19 -9.68
N ASN A 43 27.31 0.05 -9.38
CA ASN A 43 26.81 0.44 -8.06
C ASN A 43 25.27 0.39 -7.93
N ASP A 44 24.55 0.00 -8.99
CA ASP A 44 23.09 -0.07 -8.93
C ASP A 44 22.61 -1.30 -8.14
N CYS A 45 21.68 -1.09 -7.22
CA CYS A 45 20.94 -2.19 -6.60
C CYS A 45 19.90 -2.75 -7.59
N THR A 46 20.18 -3.92 -8.14
CA THR A 46 19.36 -4.57 -9.17
C THR A 46 18.23 -5.44 -8.59
N TRP A 47 17.24 -5.77 -9.43
CA TRP A 47 16.02 -6.46 -9.04
C TRP A 47 16.23 -7.85 -8.40
N ASN A 48 17.29 -8.57 -8.76
CA ASN A 48 17.62 -9.88 -8.21
C ASN A 48 18.12 -9.85 -6.76
N LEU A 49 18.45 -8.67 -6.22
CA LEU A 49 18.84 -8.51 -4.81
C LEU A 49 17.63 -8.44 -3.86
N PHE A 50 16.42 -8.26 -4.42
CA PHE A 50 15.19 -8.05 -3.64
C PHE A 50 14.27 -9.26 -3.76
N GLN A 51 13.54 -9.53 -2.67
CA GLN A 51 12.49 -10.53 -2.70
C GLN A 51 11.31 -10.00 -3.50
N MET A 52 11.01 -10.65 -4.62
CA MET A 52 9.84 -10.33 -5.41
C MET A 52 8.59 -10.82 -4.67
N PRO A 53 7.54 -9.99 -4.56
CA PRO A 53 6.27 -10.44 -4.02
C PRO A 53 5.68 -11.60 -4.86
N PRO A 54 4.92 -12.51 -4.25
CA PRO A 54 4.29 -13.60 -4.97
C PRO A 54 3.30 -13.09 -6.04
N ALA A 55 3.16 -13.85 -7.12
CA ALA A 55 2.17 -13.56 -8.16
C ALA A 55 0.76 -13.72 -7.57
N ILE A 56 -0.13 -12.77 -7.87
CA ILE A 56 -1.51 -12.77 -7.38
C ILE A 56 -2.45 -13.12 -8.53
N SER A 57 -3.46 -13.95 -8.26
CA SER A 57 -4.56 -14.21 -9.18
C SER A 57 -5.27 -12.89 -9.57
N THR A 58 -5.64 -12.77 -10.85
CA THR A 58 -6.32 -11.59 -11.39
C THR A 58 -7.79 -11.46 -10.96
N GLU A 59 -8.31 -12.44 -10.23
CA GLU A 59 -9.74 -12.54 -9.86
C GLU A 59 -10.13 -11.58 -8.73
N HIS A 60 -9.16 -11.09 -7.94
CA HIS A 60 -9.42 -10.26 -6.75
C HIS A 60 -8.64 -8.95 -6.80
N ARG A 61 -8.99 -8.07 -7.75
CA ARG A 61 -8.30 -6.78 -7.93
C ARG A 61 -8.85 -5.71 -7.00
N PHE A 62 -7.94 -5.07 -6.28
CA PHE A 62 -8.21 -3.84 -5.55
C PHE A 62 -8.62 -2.72 -6.52
N LYS A 63 -9.45 -1.80 -6.02
CA LYS A 63 -9.87 -0.58 -6.71
C LYS A 63 -9.74 0.59 -5.76
N GLU A 64 -9.54 1.78 -6.33
CA GLU A 64 -9.54 3.02 -5.57
C GLU A 64 -10.88 3.22 -4.85
N GLY A 65 -10.82 3.71 -3.61
CA GLY A 65 -11.97 3.88 -2.73
C GLY A 65 -12.40 2.63 -1.97
N MET A 66 -11.80 1.45 -2.24
CA MET A 66 -12.04 0.27 -1.41
C MET A 66 -11.46 0.46 -0.01
N LYS A 67 -12.14 -0.07 1.00
CA LYS A 67 -11.74 0.03 2.41
C LYS A 67 -11.23 -1.30 2.96
N LEU A 68 -10.27 -1.20 3.88
CA LEU A 68 -9.60 -2.32 4.50
C LEU A 68 -9.09 -1.93 5.90
N GLU A 69 -8.47 -2.88 6.60
CA GLU A 69 -7.76 -2.64 7.85
C GLU A 69 -6.25 -2.66 7.58
N ALA A 70 -5.47 -1.72 8.13
CA ALA A 70 -4.02 -1.68 7.91
C ALA A 70 -3.25 -1.29 9.17
N ILE A 71 -2.04 -1.82 9.33
CA ILE A 71 -1.10 -1.32 10.33
C ILE A 71 -0.70 0.11 9.96
N ASP A 72 -0.71 1.02 10.92
CA ASP A 72 -0.18 2.38 10.73
C ASP A 72 1.36 2.36 10.70
N PRO A 73 2.03 2.75 9.59
CA PRO A 73 3.49 2.80 9.54
C PRO A 73 4.14 3.75 10.55
N LEU A 74 3.40 4.74 11.04
CA LEU A 74 3.85 5.69 12.05
C LEU A 74 3.57 5.19 13.48
N ASN A 75 2.68 4.20 13.63
CA ASN A 75 2.39 3.53 14.89
C ASN A 75 2.12 2.03 14.67
N LEU A 76 3.19 1.25 14.68
CA LEU A 76 3.15 -0.19 14.37
C LEU A 76 2.32 -1.04 15.36
N SER A 77 1.85 -0.45 16.47
CA SER A 77 0.99 -1.11 17.45
C SER A 77 -0.51 -1.03 17.13
N THR A 78 -0.90 -0.21 16.15
CA THR A 78 -2.31 0.04 15.82
C THR A 78 -2.68 -0.48 14.44
N ILE A 79 -3.83 -1.17 14.38
CA ILE A 79 -4.53 -1.48 13.14
C ILE A 79 -5.65 -0.47 13.00
N CYS A 80 -5.71 0.21 11.86
CA CYS A 80 -6.60 1.32 11.60
C CYS A 80 -7.53 1.03 10.42
N VAL A 81 -8.67 1.71 10.40
CA VAL A 81 -9.52 1.82 9.21
C VAL A 81 -8.77 2.59 8.12
N ALA A 82 -8.67 2.00 6.93
CA ALA A 82 -7.89 2.57 5.85
C ALA A 82 -8.59 2.42 4.49
N THR A 83 -8.16 3.24 3.54
CA THR A 83 -8.70 3.30 2.18
C THR A 83 -7.59 3.13 1.15
N VAL A 84 -7.85 2.34 0.11
CA VAL A 84 -7.02 2.29 -1.10
C VAL A 84 -7.18 3.61 -1.85
N THR A 85 -6.17 4.46 -1.81
CA THR A 85 -6.20 5.79 -2.44
C THR A 85 -5.74 5.75 -3.89
N LYS A 86 -4.84 4.81 -4.22
CA LYS A 86 -4.37 4.60 -5.59
C LYS A 86 -3.98 3.15 -5.84
N VAL A 87 -4.30 2.63 -7.01
CA VAL A 87 -3.80 1.32 -7.47
C VAL A 87 -2.63 1.53 -8.41
N LEU A 88 -1.46 0.99 -8.06
CA LEU A 88 -0.24 1.06 -8.85
C LEU A 88 -0.05 -0.21 -9.69
N ARG A 89 0.95 -0.23 -10.56
CA ARG A 89 1.29 -1.45 -11.31
C ARG A 89 1.90 -2.49 -10.38
N ASN A 90 1.91 -3.74 -10.83
CA ASN A 90 2.49 -4.88 -10.11
C ASN A 90 1.89 -5.04 -8.70
N ASN A 91 0.58 -4.80 -8.57
CA ASN A 91 -0.21 -4.98 -7.35
C ASN A 91 0.27 -4.15 -6.13
N TYR A 92 0.99 -3.07 -6.36
CA TYR A 92 1.23 -2.07 -5.32
C TYR A 92 0.01 -1.17 -5.14
N LEU A 93 -0.22 -0.72 -3.93
CA LEU A 93 -1.37 0.07 -3.51
C LEU A 93 -0.86 1.25 -2.68
N MET A 94 -1.35 2.45 -2.96
CA MET A 94 -1.26 3.54 -2.00
C MET A 94 -2.47 3.43 -1.08
N ILE A 95 -2.20 3.44 0.23
CA ILE A 95 -3.22 3.31 1.27
C ILE A 95 -3.10 4.52 2.20
N GLY A 96 -4.23 5.17 2.46
CA GLY A 96 -4.35 6.24 3.43
C GLY A 96 -5.11 5.77 4.67
N ILE A 97 -4.70 6.24 5.85
CA ILE A 97 -5.42 5.97 7.09
C ILE A 97 -6.59 6.96 7.24
N ASP A 98 -7.80 6.45 7.41
CA ASP A 98 -9.00 7.28 7.39
C ASP A 98 -9.02 8.29 8.55
N GLY A 99 -9.31 9.56 8.23
CA GLY A 99 -9.29 10.67 9.19
C GLY A 99 -7.90 11.27 9.46
N MET A 100 -6.84 10.70 8.88
CA MET A 100 -5.49 11.29 8.93
C MET A 100 -4.98 11.79 7.58
N MET A 101 -5.57 11.30 6.48
CA MET A 101 -5.19 11.63 5.09
C MET A 101 -5.04 13.14 4.82
N SER A 102 -3.87 13.53 4.31
CA SER A 102 -3.60 14.85 3.76
C SER A 102 -4.25 15.03 2.39
N PRO A 103 -4.80 16.21 2.06
CA PRO A 103 -5.41 16.46 0.75
C PRO A 103 -4.47 16.28 -0.45
N ASN A 104 -3.16 16.44 -0.24
CA ASN A 104 -2.13 16.25 -1.26
C ASN A 104 -1.54 14.83 -1.31
N GLY A 105 -2.03 13.92 -0.47
CA GLY A 105 -1.61 12.52 -0.42
C GLY A 105 -0.21 12.25 0.14
N SER A 106 0.40 13.23 0.82
CA SER A 106 1.77 13.11 1.37
C SER A 106 1.93 12.06 2.47
N ASP A 107 0.83 11.56 3.02
CA ASP A 107 0.76 10.60 4.12
C ASP A 107 0.15 9.26 3.70
N TRP A 108 0.04 9.03 2.39
CA TRP A 108 -0.30 7.72 1.86
C TRP A 108 0.93 6.83 1.87
N PHE A 109 0.74 5.59 2.27
CA PHE A 109 1.81 4.60 2.35
C PHE A 109 1.63 3.53 1.28
N CYS A 110 2.75 3.12 0.69
CA CYS A 110 2.76 2.10 -0.35
C CYS A 110 2.83 0.70 0.29
N TYR A 111 1.90 -0.16 -0.10
CA TYR A 111 1.86 -1.56 0.29
C TYR A 111 1.74 -2.44 -0.96
N HIS A 112 2.35 -3.62 -0.93
CA HIS A 112 1.97 -4.66 -1.89
C HIS A 112 0.64 -5.29 -1.46
N ALA A 113 -0.19 -5.72 -2.41
CA ALA A 113 -1.47 -6.37 -2.15
C ALA A 113 -1.39 -7.67 -1.31
N THR A 114 -0.21 -8.30 -1.23
CA THR A 114 0.06 -9.45 -0.35
C THR A 114 0.80 -9.07 0.93
N SER A 115 0.87 -7.79 1.28
CA SER A 115 1.54 -7.34 2.49
C SER A 115 0.87 -7.97 3.72
N PRO A 116 1.64 -8.50 4.68
CA PRO A 116 1.08 -9.02 5.94
C PRO A 116 0.57 -7.89 6.86
N CYS A 117 0.72 -6.63 6.45
CA CYS A 117 0.33 -5.45 7.22
C CYS A 117 -1.02 -4.84 6.75
N ILE A 118 -1.68 -5.46 5.77
CA ILE A 118 -3.03 -5.07 5.32
C ILE A 118 -3.97 -6.27 5.45
N PHE A 119 -5.19 -6.02 5.86
CA PHE A 119 -6.16 -7.03 6.26
C PHE A 119 -7.54 -6.72 5.70
N PRO A 120 -8.38 -7.73 5.43
CA PRO A 120 -9.74 -7.50 5.00
C PRO A 120 -10.57 -6.84 6.11
N VAL A 121 -11.66 -6.19 5.69
CA VAL A 121 -12.68 -5.65 6.59
C VAL A 121 -13.17 -6.73 7.57
N GLY A 122 -13.10 -6.45 8.86
CA GLY A 122 -13.56 -7.35 9.93
C GLY A 122 -12.46 -8.22 10.55
N PHE A 123 -11.22 -8.14 10.06
CA PHE A 123 -10.10 -8.92 10.61
C PHE A 123 -9.91 -8.71 12.11
N CYS A 124 -9.89 -7.47 12.59
CA CYS A 124 -9.74 -7.16 14.01
C CYS A 124 -10.89 -7.76 14.83
N SER A 125 -12.13 -7.65 14.36
CA SER A 125 -13.30 -8.19 15.06
C SER A 125 -13.22 -9.71 15.21
N LEU A 126 -12.88 -10.41 14.12
CA LEU A 126 -12.74 -11.88 14.12
C LEU A 126 -11.62 -12.37 15.04
N ASN A 127 -10.53 -11.62 15.13
CA ASN A 127 -9.35 -11.98 15.92
C ASN A 127 -9.34 -11.37 17.33
N LYS A 128 -10.43 -10.73 17.77
CA LYS A 128 -10.54 -10.04 19.07
C LYS A 128 -9.46 -8.98 19.30
N LEU A 129 -9.06 -8.30 18.22
CA LEU A 129 -8.13 -7.17 18.24
C LEU A 129 -8.92 -5.85 18.24
N GLN A 130 -8.30 -4.80 18.77
CA GLN A 130 -8.88 -3.46 18.73
C GLN A 130 -8.59 -2.79 17.39
N LEU A 131 -9.65 -2.46 16.66
CA LEU A 131 -9.58 -1.62 15.47
C LEU A 131 -9.62 -0.16 15.87
N THR A 132 -8.68 0.63 15.38
CA THR A 132 -8.68 2.08 15.57
C THR A 132 -9.63 2.72 14.55
N PRO A 133 -10.72 3.37 14.99
CA PRO A 133 -11.66 4.01 14.09
C PRO A 133 -11.07 5.27 13.45
N PRO A 134 -11.68 5.80 12.37
CA PRO A 134 -11.22 7.04 11.76
C PRO A 134 -11.16 8.19 12.76
N ARG A 135 -10.16 9.05 12.65
CA ARG A 135 -10.01 10.19 13.56
C ARG A 135 -11.27 11.07 13.52
N GLY A 136 -11.84 11.34 14.69
CA GLY A 136 -13.05 12.16 14.82
C GLY A 136 -14.37 11.38 14.65
N TYR A 137 -14.34 10.05 14.48
CA TYR A 137 -15.53 9.22 14.51
C TYR A 137 -16.13 9.22 15.94
N LYS A 138 -17.38 9.67 16.07
CA LYS A 138 -18.00 9.98 17.38
C LYS A 138 -18.79 8.82 17.99
N SER A 139 -19.28 7.91 17.18
CA SER A 139 -20.05 6.74 17.59
C SER A 139 -19.18 5.50 17.67
N GLU A 140 -19.72 4.42 18.23
CA GLU A 140 -19.13 3.10 18.09
C GLU A 140 -18.95 2.76 16.60
N PHE A 141 -17.75 2.29 16.25
CA PHE A 141 -17.41 2.01 14.86
C PHE A 141 -18.04 0.69 14.42
N ASN A 142 -18.73 0.74 13.28
CA ASN A 142 -19.31 -0.44 12.65
C ASN A 142 -19.03 -0.42 11.15
N TRP A 143 -18.37 -1.46 10.65
CA TRP A 143 -17.96 -1.54 9.24
C TRP A 143 -19.13 -1.43 8.26
N PHE A 144 -20.26 -2.07 8.55
CA PHE A 144 -21.43 -2.02 7.66
C PHE A 144 -21.98 -0.60 7.55
N GLN A 145 -22.14 0.07 8.68
CA GLN A 145 -22.60 1.46 8.70
C GLN A 145 -21.59 2.39 8.04
N TYR A 146 -20.30 2.22 8.34
CA TYR A 146 -19.24 3.07 7.77
C TYR A 146 -19.12 2.94 6.25
N LEU A 147 -19.19 1.72 5.71
CA LEU A 147 -19.20 1.47 4.27
C LEU A 147 -20.43 2.10 3.60
N LYS A 148 -21.59 2.03 4.24
CA LYS A 148 -22.83 2.66 3.76
C LYS A 148 -22.74 4.19 3.76
N GLU A 149 -22.26 4.79 4.84
CA GLU A 149 -22.09 6.24 4.99
C GLU A 149 -21.11 6.81 3.96
N THR A 150 -19.99 6.11 3.74
CA THR A 150 -18.93 6.52 2.82
C THR A 150 -19.16 6.06 1.39
N LYS A 151 -20.29 5.39 1.10
CA LYS A 151 -20.62 4.81 -0.21
C LYS A 151 -19.46 4.00 -0.81
N SER A 152 -18.76 3.27 0.04
CA SER A 152 -17.54 2.54 -0.28
C SER A 152 -17.79 1.03 -0.26
N SER A 153 -16.85 0.26 -0.81
CA SER A 153 -16.88 -1.21 -0.77
C SER A 153 -15.69 -1.74 0.03
N ALA A 154 -15.86 -2.90 0.66
CA ALA A 154 -14.74 -3.61 1.26
C ALA A 154 -13.78 -4.09 0.17
N ALA A 155 -12.48 -4.00 0.43
CA ALA A 155 -11.46 -4.62 -0.40
C ALA A 155 -11.68 -6.14 -0.46
N PRO A 156 -11.34 -6.79 -1.59
CA PRO A 156 -11.52 -8.23 -1.73
C PRO A 156 -10.66 -8.99 -0.71
N VAL A 157 -11.17 -10.12 -0.22
CA VAL A 157 -10.40 -11.08 0.57
C VAL A 157 -9.59 -11.91 -0.42
N PRO A 158 -8.24 -11.91 -0.39
CA PRO A 158 -7.49 -12.94 -1.07
C PRO A 158 -7.80 -14.26 -0.36
N LEU A 159 -8.58 -15.13 -1.03
CA LEU A 159 -8.83 -16.51 -0.59
C LEU A 159 -7.58 -17.37 -0.80
#